data_AF-A0A1M3BUE7-F1
#
_entry.id   AF-A0A1M3BUE7-F1
#
_cell.length_a   1.000
_cell.length_b   1.000
_cell.length_c   1.000
_cell.angle_alpha   90.00
_cell.angle_beta   90.00
_cell.angle_gamma   90.00
#
_symmetry.space_group_name_H-M   'P 1'
#
loop_
_entity.id
_entity.type
_entity.pdbx_description
1 polymer ?
#
loop_
_entity_poly.entity_id
_entity_poly.type
_entity_poly.pdbx_seq_one_letter_code
_entity_poly.pdbx_strand_id
1 'polypeptide(L)'
;MGYGIEHAHKLQIRDAVNDIYGASNIEGAFITGSIPAGLARPESDVDIFVCHKNTVDDADEKKRQFVEFYFDFHDQLGREPDPISPGEVLSFTELGRAVLAIRRVEPSATLIERDHFDAICWAGMLVSKRDELIPYSVPLTSLQTISRAVVYRWAESLAPAEVLTEGVGAYTDIDKVLRRTISSPGYYDAH
;
A
#
# COMPACT_ATOMS: atom_id res chain seq x y z
N MET A 1 14.58 -18.99 1.52
CA MET A 1 15.27 -17.72 1.24
C MET A 1 14.23 -16.80 0.64
N GLY A 2 13.95 -15.64 1.23
CA GLY A 2 12.98 -14.69 0.67
C GLY A 2 13.60 -13.92 -0.49
N TYR A 3 12.80 -13.64 -1.52
CA TYR A 3 13.21 -12.77 -2.63
C TYR A 3 13.14 -11.31 -2.15
N GLY A 4 14.31 -10.68 -1.99
CA GLY A 4 14.42 -9.28 -1.58
C GLY A 4 14.48 -8.32 -2.76
N ILE A 5 14.39 -7.02 -2.46
CA ILE A 5 14.75 -5.94 -3.37
C ILE A 5 16.10 -5.39 -2.93
N GLU A 6 17.05 -5.39 -3.85
CA GLU A 6 18.40 -4.88 -3.60
C GLU A 6 18.38 -3.39 -3.26
N HIS A 7 19.38 -2.93 -2.51
CA HIS A 7 19.49 -1.53 -2.11
C HIS A 7 19.53 -0.58 -3.33
N ALA A 8 20.21 -0.98 -4.41
CA ALA A 8 20.28 -0.18 -5.64
C ALA A 8 18.90 0.06 -6.26
N HIS A 9 18.04 -0.96 -6.30
CA HIS A 9 16.66 -0.84 -6.78
C HIS A 9 15.81 0.07 -5.89
N LYS A 10 16.02 0.03 -4.57
CA LYS A 10 15.35 0.97 -3.64
C LYS A 10 15.72 2.42 -3.95
N LEU A 11 17.00 2.69 -4.23
CA LEU A 11 17.46 4.02 -4.62
C LEU A 11 16.85 4.45 -5.95
N GLN A 12 16.80 3.56 -6.95
CA GLN A 12 16.17 3.81 -8.24
C GLN A 12 14.69 4.21 -8.10
N ILE A 13 13.91 3.47 -7.30
CA ILE A 13 12.49 3.82 -7.05
C ILE A 13 12.40 5.18 -6.35
N ARG A 14 13.18 5.40 -5.29
CA ARG A 14 13.16 6.66 -4.54
C ARG A 14 13.47 7.85 -5.45
N ASP A 15 14.49 7.72 -6.29
CA ASP A 15 14.94 8.80 -7.17
C ASP A 15 13.89 9.07 -8.26
N ALA A 16 13.30 8.03 -8.87
CA ALA A 16 12.18 8.18 -9.81
C ALA A 16 10.96 8.90 -9.19
N VAL A 17 10.56 8.51 -7.97
CA VAL A 17 9.44 9.15 -7.26
C VAL A 17 9.74 10.64 -7.00
N ASN A 18 10.98 10.96 -6.60
CA ASN A 18 11.40 12.34 -6.38
C ASN A 18 11.43 13.17 -7.67
N ASP A 19 11.86 12.58 -8.78
CA ASP A 19 11.93 13.26 -10.08
C ASP A 19 10.53 13.54 -10.64
N ILE A 20 9.61 12.58 -10.52
CA ILE A 20 8.24 12.71 -11.05
C ILE A 20 7.41 13.69 -10.23
N TYR A 21 7.40 13.54 -8.89
CA TYR A 21 6.50 14.32 -8.03
C TYR A 21 7.15 15.57 -7.42
N GLY A 22 8.48 15.61 -7.39
CA GLY A 22 9.26 16.58 -6.64
C GLY A 22 9.40 16.18 -5.17
N ALA A 23 10.63 16.12 -4.67
CA ALA A 23 10.94 15.69 -3.30
C ALA A 23 10.14 16.42 -2.20
N SER A 24 9.86 17.72 -2.38
CA SER A 24 9.09 18.52 -1.42
C SER A 24 7.59 18.24 -1.43
N ASN A 25 7.09 17.47 -2.40
CA ASN A 25 5.67 17.18 -2.60
C ASN A 25 5.26 15.79 -2.16
N ILE A 26 6.17 14.99 -1.59
CA ILE A 26 5.89 13.63 -1.15
C ILE A 26 5.66 13.64 0.36
N GLU A 27 4.56 13.03 0.79
CA GLU A 27 4.22 12.85 2.21
C GLU A 27 4.77 11.52 2.76
N GLY A 28 5.06 10.56 1.87
CA GLY A 28 5.78 9.34 2.18
C GLY A 28 5.75 8.36 1.00
N ALA A 29 6.78 7.51 0.91
CA ALA A 29 6.85 6.47 -0.11
C ALA A 29 7.59 5.23 0.43
N PHE A 30 7.12 4.04 0.06
CA PHE A 30 7.69 2.78 0.56
C PHE A 30 7.32 1.59 -0.33
N ILE A 31 8.12 0.53 -0.24
CA ILE A 31 7.76 -0.78 -0.77
C ILE A 31 6.95 -1.52 0.29
N THR A 32 5.85 -2.15 -0.11
CA THR A 32 4.92 -2.89 0.75
C THR A 32 4.73 -4.33 0.26
N GLY A 33 3.78 -5.04 0.84
CA GLY A 33 3.34 -6.35 0.37
C GLY A 33 4.33 -7.48 0.64
N SER A 34 4.42 -8.42 -0.29
CA SER A 34 5.05 -9.73 -0.05
C SER A 34 6.57 -9.66 0.18
N ILE A 35 7.24 -8.67 -0.42
CA ILE A 35 8.70 -8.52 -0.37
C ILE A 35 9.18 -8.11 1.03
N PRO A 36 8.78 -6.96 1.62
CA PRO A 36 9.18 -6.62 2.98
C PRO A 36 8.72 -7.68 3.99
N ALA A 37 7.58 -8.33 3.74
CA ALA A 37 7.06 -9.41 4.56
C ALA A 37 7.92 -10.69 4.54
N GLY A 38 8.87 -10.82 3.61
CA GLY A 38 9.71 -12.01 3.46
C GLY A 38 8.96 -13.22 2.89
N LEU A 39 7.81 -12.97 2.26
CA LEU A 39 6.93 -13.98 1.65
C LEU A 39 6.93 -13.96 0.13
N ALA A 40 7.64 -13.01 -0.48
CA ALA A 40 7.77 -12.93 -1.93
C ALA A 40 8.26 -14.23 -2.52
N ARG A 41 7.68 -14.57 -3.67
CA ARG A 41 8.07 -15.66 -4.57
C ARG A 41 8.85 -15.08 -5.75
N PRO A 42 9.49 -15.90 -6.59
CA PRO A 42 10.19 -15.41 -7.79
C PRO A 42 9.30 -14.53 -8.67
N GLU A 43 8.03 -14.91 -8.81
CA GLU A 43 7.02 -14.25 -9.63
C GLU A 43 6.33 -13.06 -8.95
N SER A 44 6.62 -12.80 -7.68
CA SER A 44 5.99 -11.68 -6.97
C SER A 44 6.47 -10.34 -7.53
N ASP A 45 5.50 -9.49 -7.84
CA ASP A 45 5.67 -8.10 -8.19
C ASP A 45 6.22 -7.28 -7.01
N VAL A 46 6.52 -6.01 -7.27
CA VAL A 46 7.03 -5.06 -6.29
C VAL A 46 5.94 -4.05 -5.99
N ASP A 47 5.20 -4.27 -4.90
CA ASP A 47 4.18 -3.33 -4.45
C ASP A 47 4.83 -2.00 -3.98
N ILE A 48 4.56 -0.90 -4.68
CA ILE A 48 5.09 0.43 -4.34
C ILE A 48 3.92 1.33 -3.96
N PHE A 49 4.03 1.97 -2.79
CA PHE A 49 3.09 2.98 -2.31
C PHE A 49 3.71 4.36 -2.37
N VAL A 50 2.97 5.34 -2.89
CA VAL A 50 3.37 6.75 -2.95
C VAL A 50 2.21 7.63 -2.50
N CYS A 51 2.41 8.40 -1.43
CA CYS A 51 1.48 9.45 -1.03
C CYS A 51 2.09 10.82 -1.33
N HIS A 52 1.42 11.62 -2.16
CA HIS A 52 1.85 12.97 -2.50
C HIS A 52 0.92 14.04 -1.93
N LYS A 53 1.38 15.30 -1.92
CA LYS A 53 0.60 16.46 -1.52
C LYS A 53 -0.56 16.71 -2.48
N ASN A 54 -1.60 17.36 -1.99
CA ASN A 54 -2.75 17.76 -2.82
C ASN A 54 -2.41 18.83 -3.86
N THR A 55 -1.32 19.56 -3.65
CA THR A 55 -0.89 20.69 -4.47
C THR A 55 0.06 20.28 -5.59
N VAL A 56 0.11 18.98 -5.90
CA VAL A 56 0.91 18.50 -7.03
C VAL A 56 0.23 18.92 -8.32
N ASP A 57 0.87 19.81 -9.07
CA ASP A 57 0.43 20.18 -10.42
C ASP A 57 0.47 18.96 -11.35
N ASP A 58 -0.43 18.90 -12.34
CA ASP A 58 -0.47 17.85 -13.36
C ASP A 58 -0.45 16.41 -12.79
N ALA A 59 -1.22 16.17 -11.72
CA ALA A 59 -1.23 14.90 -11.01
C ALA A 59 -1.50 13.68 -11.91
N ASP A 60 -2.41 13.80 -12.89
CA ASP A 60 -2.73 12.72 -13.84
C ASP A 60 -1.54 12.36 -14.75
N GLU A 61 -0.81 13.37 -15.23
CA GLU A 61 0.37 13.18 -16.07
C GLU A 61 1.52 12.56 -15.26
N LYS A 62 1.72 13.02 -14.02
CA LYS A 62 2.71 12.41 -13.12
C LYS A 62 2.35 10.97 -12.78
N LYS A 63 1.07 10.67 -12.56
CA LYS A 63 0.60 9.29 -12.39
C LYS A 63 0.91 8.44 -13.62
N ARG A 64 0.70 8.96 -14.83
CA ARG A 64 1.08 8.27 -16.08
C ARG A 64 2.59 7.99 -16.14
N GLN A 65 3.42 8.98 -15.83
CA GLN A 65 4.89 8.82 -15.80
C GLN A 65 5.33 7.78 -14.76
N PHE A 66 4.69 7.77 -13.59
CA PHE A 66 4.97 6.76 -12.57
C PHE A 66 4.58 5.36 -13.04
N VAL A 67 3.43 5.20 -13.69
CA VAL A 67 3.02 3.92 -14.26
C VAL A 67 4.03 3.44 -15.30
N GLU A 68 4.48 4.30 -16.21
CA GLU A 68 5.52 3.95 -17.20
C GLU A 68 6.81 3.48 -16.51
N PHE A 69 7.30 4.23 -15.53
CA PHE A 69 8.43 3.82 -14.71
C PHE A 69 8.20 2.47 -14.02
N TYR A 70 7.02 2.25 -13.44
CA TYR A 70 6.68 1.03 -12.70
C TYR A 70 6.78 -0.21 -13.60
N PHE A 71 6.23 -0.14 -14.81
CA PHE A 71 6.31 -1.24 -15.78
C PHE A 71 7.75 -1.47 -16.26
N ASP A 72 8.49 -0.42 -16.62
CA ASP A 72 9.88 -0.53 -17.05
C ASP A 72 10.79 -1.11 -15.95
N PHE A 73 10.53 -0.74 -14.69
CA PHE A 73 11.25 -1.26 -13.54
C PHE A 73 11.00 -2.77 -13.34
N HIS A 74 9.77 -3.23 -13.51
CA HIS A 74 9.43 -4.65 -13.43
C HIS A 74 10.07 -5.47 -14.56
N ASP A 75 10.08 -4.93 -15.79
CA ASP A 75 10.75 -5.56 -16.94
C ASP A 75 12.26 -5.73 -16.68
N GLN A 76 12.92 -4.69 -16.14
CA GLN A 76 14.34 -4.75 -15.73
C GLN A 76 14.63 -5.84 -14.68
N LEU A 77 13.68 -6.08 -13.78
CA LEU A 77 13.78 -7.13 -12.76
C LEU A 77 13.40 -8.52 -13.28
N GLY A 78 12.86 -8.63 -14.49
CA GLY A 78 12.28 -9.87 -15.01
C GLY A 78 11.09 -10.36 -14.19
N ARG A 79 10.28 -9.43 -13.64
CA ARG A 79 9.08 -9.70 -12.84
C ARG A 79 7.83 -9.20 -13.55
N GLU A 80 6.70 -9.85 -13.30
CA GLU A 80 5.41 -9.39 -13.83
C GLU A 80 4.88 -8.26 -12.94
N PRO A 81 4.55 -7.08 -13.49
CA PRO A 81 3.90 -6.00 -12.74
C PRO A 81 2.42 -6.30 -12.48
N ASP A 82 1.81 -5.69 -11.45
CA ASP A 82 0.35 -5.66 -11.32
C ASP A 82 -0.25 -4.72 -12.40
N PRO A 83 -1.03 -5.23 -13.37
CA PRO A 83 -1.62 -4.40 -14.41
C PRO A 83 -2.93 -3.71 -13.98
N ILE A 84 -3.55 -4.15 -12.88
CA ILE A 84 -4.84 -3.67 -12.38
C ILE A 84 -4.61 -2.45 -11.47
N SER A 85 -3.61 -2.50 -10.60
CA SER A 85 -3.22 -1.42 -9.70
C SER A 85 -1.71 -1.15 -9.79
N PRO A 86 -1.22 -0.52 -10.87
CA PRO A 86 0.21 -0.30 -11.10
C PRO A 86 0.79 0.73 -10.12
N GLY A 87 1.15 0.24 -8.94
CA GLY A 87 1.52 1.01 -7.77
C GLY A 87 0.35 1.79 -7.16
N GLU A 88 0.41 1.95 -5.84
CA GLU A 88 -0.59 2.63 -5.04
C GLU A 88 -0.22 4.11 -4.89
N VAL A 89 -0.53 4.89 -5.93
CA VAL A 89 -0.26 6.34 -5.97
C VAL A 89 -1.51 7.13 -5.63
N LEU A 90 -1.45 7.89 -4.54
CA LEU A 90 -2.57 8.64 -3.99
C LEU A 90 -2.15 10.04 -3.53
N SER A 91 -3.04 11.01 -3.66
CA SER A 91 -2.92 12.25 -2.91
C SER A 91 -3.25 12.03 -1.43
N PHE A 92 -2.72 12.89 -0.56
CA PHE A 92 -3.02 12.88 0.87
C PHE A 92 -4.52 13.00 1.16
N THR A 93 -5.27 13.77 0.36
CA THR A 93 -6.72 13.90 0.52
C THR A 93 -7.46 12.62 0.14
N GLU A 94 -7.08 11.95 -0.94
CA GLU A 94 -7.70 10.69 -1.36
C GLU A 94 -7.50 9.62 -0.31
N LEU A 95 -6.25 9.43 0.14
CA LEU A 95 -5.91 8.51 1.20
C LEU A 95 -6.64 8.84 2.50
N GLY A 96 -6.67 10.13 2.89
CA GLY A 96 -7.37 10.58 4.09
C GLY A 96 -8.87 10.33 4.03
N ARG A 97 -9.51 10.60 2.88
CA ARG A 97 -10.95 10.32 2.67
C ARG A 97 -11.25 8.84 2.77
N ALA A 98 -10.44 8.01 2.11
CA ALA A 98 -10.60 6.56 2.13
C ALA A 98 -10.48 5.99 3.54
N VAL A 99 -9.40 6.33 4.27
CA VAL A 99 -9.17 5.89 5.65
C VAL A 99 -10.29 6.35 6.60
N LEU A 100 -10.78 7.59 6.44
CA LEU A 100 -11.89 8.09 7.26
C LEU A 100 -13.25 7.46 6.90
N ALA A 101 -13.46 7.09 5.63
CA ALA A 101 -14.66 6.39 5.18
C ALA A 101 -14.70 4.96 5.74
N ILE A 102 -13.62 4.18 5.57
CA ILE A 102 -13.56 2.79 6.05
C ILE A 102 -13.65 2.69 7.57
N ARG A 103 -13.23 3.74 8.30
CA ARG A 103 -13.44 3.85 9.74
C ARG A 103 -14.92 3.78 10.13
N ARG A 104 -15.86 4.17 9.27
CA ARG A 104 -17.30 4.14 9.55
C ARG A 104 -17.99 2.85 9.09
N VAL A 105 -17.30 2.01 8.33
CA VAL A 105 -17.82 0.75 7.82
C VAL A 105 -17.65 -0.33 8.88
N GLU A 106 -18.70 -1.11 9.13
CA GLU A 106 -18.62 -2.26 10.04
C GLU A 106 -17.69 -3.34 9.47
N PRO A 107 -16.79 -3.93 10.28
CA PRO A 107 -15.95 -5.02 9.82
C PRO A 107 -16.76 -6.19 9.25
N SER A 108 -16.38 -6.65 8.07
CA SER A 108 -17.04 -7.75 7.37
C SER A 108 -16.01 -8.57 6.61
N ALA A 109 -16.18 -9.90 6.56
CA ALA A 109 -15.33 -10.78 5.75
C ALA A 109 -15.56 -10.61 4.23
N THR A 110 -16.59 -9.86 3.83
CA THR A 110 -16.92 -9.58 2.44
C THR A 110 -17.26 -8.11 2.27
N LEU A 111 -16.54 -7.46 1.35
CA LEU A 111 -16.76 -6.09 0.94
C LEU A 111 -17.32 -6.09 -0.48
N ILE A 112 -18.51 -5.51 -0.65
CA ILE A 112 -19.19 -5.42 -1.96
C ILE A 112 -18.66 -4.23 -2.77
N GLU A 113 -18.35 -3.13 -2.09
CA GLU A 113 -17.87 -1.91 -2.72
C GLU A 113 -16.34 -1.94 -2.84
N ARG A 114 -15.85 -1.76 -4.07
CA ARG A 114 -14.40 -1.69 -4.36
C ARG A 114 -13.72 -0.59 -3.55
N ASP A 115 -14.34 0.57 -3.42
CA ASP A 115 -13.76 1.70 -2.67
C ASP A 115 -13.53 1.34 -1.19
N HIS A 116 -14.40 0.54 -0.58
CA HIS A 116 -14.19 0.05 0.79
C HIS A 116 -13.05 -0.96 0.87
N PHE A 117 -12.94 -1.81 -0.15
CA PHE A 117 -11.87 -2.77 -0.27
C PHE A 117 -10.50 -2.08 -0.42
N ASP A 118 -10.38 -1.16 -1.36
CA ASP A 118 -9.16 -0.38 -1.57
C ASP A 118 -8.81 0.44 -0.31
N ALA A 119 -9.82 1.04 0.34
CA ALA A 119 -9.60 1.80 1.57
C ALA A 119 -9.07 0.96 2.74
N ILE A 120 -9.54 -0.29 2.94
CA ILE A 120 -8.98 -1.16 3.99
C ILE A 120 -7.58 -1.67 3.62
N CYS A 121 -7.32 -1.92 2.33
CA CYS A 121 -5.99 -2.26 1.83
C CYS A 121 -4.97 -1.14 2.08
N TRP A 122 -5.30 0.10 1.70
CA TRP A 122 -4.44 1.27 1.95
C TRP A 122 -4.24 1.52 3.43
N ALA A 123 -5.31 1.42 4.25
CA ALA A 123 -5.19 1.50 5.70
C ALA A 123 -4.21 0.43 6.23
N GLY A 124 -4.30 -0.80 5.71
CA GLY A 124 -3.37 -1.90 6.02
C GLY A 124 -1.93 -1.56 5.64
N MET A 125 -1.67 -1.11 4.40
CA MET A 125 -0.34 -0.74 3.93
C MET A 125 0.35 0.31 4.82
N LEU A 126 -0.40 1.28 5.35
CA LEU A 126 0.16 2.31 6.25
C LEU A 126 0.68 1.75 7.57
N VAL A 127 0.27 0.56 8.00
CA VAL A 127 0.62 -0.03 9.30
C VAL A 127 1.38 -1.36 9.19
N SER A 128 1.34 -1.99 8.01
CA SER A 128 2.11 -3.20 7.70
C SER A 128 3.62 -2.97 7.67
N LYS A 129 4.36 -4.08 7.64
CA LYS A 129 5.80 -4.05 7.38
C LYS A 129 6.05 -3.48 6.00
N ARG A 130 7.05 -2.59 5.91
CA ARG A 130 7.41 -1.87 4.70
C ARG A 130 8.91 -1.61 4.67
N ASP A 131 9.44 -1.47 3.47
CA ASP A 131 10.78 -0.93 3.26
C ASP A 131 10.64 0.55 2.89
N GLU A 132 11.02 1.42 3.82
CA GLU A 132 10.87 2.86 3.66
C GLU A 132 11.83 3.40 2.57
N LEU A 133 11.28 4.20 1.65
CA LEU A 133 12.03 4.88 0.60
C LEU A 133 12.14 6.39 0.91
N ILE A 134 11.01 6.97 1.32
CA ILE A 134 10.87 8.36 1.73
C ILE A 134 10.09 8.37 3.07
N PRO A 135 10.68 8.92 4.15
CA PRO A 135 10.05 8.94 5.46
C PRO A 135 8.70 9.64 5.48
N TYR A 136 7.85 9.25 6.43
CA TYR A 136 6.56 9.88 6.63
C TYR A 136 6.72 11.32 7.09
N SER A 137 5.92 12.19 6.50
CA SER A 137 5.65 13.49 7.04
C SER A 137 4.78 13.40 8.31
N VAL A 138 4.72 14.51 9.05
CA VAL A 138 3.82 14.63 10.23
C VAL A 138 2.34 14.38 9.85
N PRO A 139 1.80 14.95 8.75
CA PRO A 139 0.47 14.61 8.26
C PRO A 139 0.24 13.09 8.07
N LEU A 140 1.15 12.40 7.38
CA LEU A 140 0.97 10.98 7.09
C LEU A 140 1.06 10.10 8.34
N THR A 141 1.89 10.49 9.31
CA THR A 141 1.96 9.83 10.64
C THR A 141 0.61 9.88 11.38
N SER A 142 -0.15 10.96 11.22
CA SER A 142 -1.49 11.08 11.80
C SER A 142 -2.48 10.10 11.16
N LEU A 143 -2.45 9.95 9.83
CA LEU A 143 -3.26 8.97 9.11
C LEU A 143 -2.87 7.53 9.44
N GLN A 144 -1.58 7.24 9.63
CA GLN A 144 -1.13 5.93 10.09
C GLN A 144 -1.75 5.56 11.45
N THR A 145 -1.84 6.51 12.38
CA THR A 145 -2.46 6.27 13.70
C THR A 145 -3.93 5.92 13.58
N ILE A 146 -4.67 6.62 12.72
CA ILE A 146 -6.09 6.32 12.44
C ILE A 146 -6.21 4.95 11.78
N SER A 147 -5.36 4.66 10.80
CA SER A 147 -5.36 3.39 10.07
C SER A 147 -5.11 2.22 11.01
N ARG A 148 -4.22 2.37 12.00
CA ARG A 148 -3.99 1.36 13.04
C ARG A 148 -5.26 1.04 13.80
N ALA A 149 -6.00 2.05 14.25
CA ALA A 149 -7.24 1.85 14.97
C ALA A 149 -8.32 1.18 14.11
N VAL A 150 -8.41 1.54 12.82
CA VAL A 150 -9.30 0.88 11.86
C VAL A 150 -8.93 -0.59 11.74
N VAL A 151 -7.70 -0.89 11.34
CA VAL A 151 -7.30 -2.27 11.05
C VAL A 151 -7.38 -3.15 12.30
N TYR A 152 -7.02 -2.62 13.47
CA TYR A 152 -7.16 -3.34 14.74
C TYR A 152 -8.62 -3.72 15.03
N ARG A 153 -9.57 -2.79 14.87
CA ARG A 153 -11.01 -3.09 15.02
C ARG A 153 -11.46 -4.18 14.04
N TRP A 154 -11.00 -4.12 12.80
CA TRP A 154 -11.31 -5.14 11.81
C TRP A 154 -10.73 -6.51 12.19
N ALA A 155 -9.51 -6.51 12.72
CA ALA A 155 -8.83 -7.71 13.19
C ALA A 155 -9.57 -8.37 14.37
N GLU A 156 -9.92 -7.61 15.40
CA GLU A 156 -10.67 -8.11 16.56
C GLU A 156 -12.02 -8.71 16.17
N SER A 157 -12.73 -8.08 15.22
CA SER A 157 -14.04 -8.56 14.78
C SER A 157 -13.95 -9.88 14.00
N LEU A 158 -12.96 -10.00 13.11
CA LEU A 158 -12.85 -11.14 12.20
C LEU A 158 -12.02 -12.30 12.74
N ALA A 159 -11.19 -12.06 13.76
CA ALA A 159 -10.34 -13.06 14.39
C ALA A 159 -10.23 -12.85 15.92
N PRO A 160 -11.35 -12.87 16.67
CA PRO A 160 -11.39 -12.51 18.10
C PRO A 160 -10.58 -13.44 19.02
N ALA A 161 -10.20 -14.63 18.54
CA ALA A 161 -9.44 -15.62 19.29
C ALA A 161 -7.91 -15.54 19.06
N GLU A 162 -7.44 -14.67 18.16
CA GLU A 162 -6.02 -14.51 17.87
C GLU A 162 -5.41 -13.39 18.74
N VAL A 163 -4.24 -13.64 19.32
CA VAL A 163 -3.49 -12.60 20.03
C VAL A 163 -2.91 -11.65 18.98
N LEU A 164 -3.51 -10.47 18.87
CA LEU A 164 -3.02 -9.41 18.00
C LEU A 164 -1.71 -8.85 18.56
N THR A 165 -0.65 -8.95 17.77
CA THR A 165 0.67 -8.41 18.07
C THR A 165 0.79 -7.01 17.47
N GLU A 166 0.84 -5.99 18.33
CA GLU A 166 1.12 -4.62 17.90
C GLU A 166 2.61 -4.46 17.57
N GLY A 167 2.95 -4.20 16.31
CA GLY A 167 4.33 -3.91 15.92
C GLY A 167 4.45 -3.44 14.47
N VAL A 168 4.63 -2.14 14.27
CA VAL A 168 5.05 -1.60 12.96
C VAL A 168 6.39 -2.25 12.58
N GLY A 169 6.46 -2.93 11.43
CA GLY A 169 7.72 -3.50 10.91
C GLY A 169 7.95 -5.01 11.09
N ALA A 170 7.00 -5.77 11.64
CA ALA A 170 6.99 -7.24 11.61
C ALA A 170 5.84 -7.76 10.71
N TYR A 171 5.84 -9.04 10.35
CA TYR A 171 4.69 -9.68 9.68
C TYR A 171 3.47 -9.55 10.60
N THR A 172 2.65 -8.53 10.41
CA THR A 172 1.60 -8.19 11.37
C THR A 172 0.34 -9.00 11.07
N ASP A 173 -0.53 -9.11 12.08
CA ASP A 173 -1.82 -9.79 12.00
C ASP A 173 -2.77 -9.19 10.94
N ILE A 174 -2.38 -8.08 10.32
CA ILE A 174 -3.05 -7.41 9.21
C ILE A 174 -3.00 -8.23 7.93
N ASP A 175 -1.88 -8.90 7.65
CA ASP A 175 -1.78 -9.83 6.51
C ASP A 175 -2.66 -11.07 6.73
N LYS A 176 -2.94 -11.44 7.98
CA LYS A 176 -3.88 -12.53 8.33
C LYS A 176 -5.34 -12.09 8.22
N VAL A 177 -5.62 -10.82 8.56
CA VAL A 177 -6.94 -10.21 8.41
C VAL A 177 -7.26 -10.02 6.94
N LEU A 178 -6.42 -9.31 6.17
CA LEU A 178 -6.61 -9.08 4.73
C LEU A 178 -6.75 -10.40 3.94
N ARG A 179 -5.98 -11.46 4.26
CA ARG A 179 -6.18 -12.80 3.68
C ARG A 179 -7.57 -13.41 3.93
N ARG A 180 -8.26 -13.00 5.00
CA ARG A 180 -9.60 -13.48 5.38
C ARG A 180 -10.73 -12.50 5.02
N THR A 181 -10.42 -11.22 4.83
CA THR A 181 -11.39 -10.16 4.52
C THR A 181 -11.68 -10.03 3.02
N ILE A 182 -11.01 -10.79 2.15
CA ILE A 182 -10.95 -10.41 0.73
C ILE A 182 -11.22 -11.62 -0.15
N SER A 183 -12.49 -11.99 -0.23
CA SER A 183 -13.08 -12.27 -1.52
C SER A 183 -14.07 -11.14 -1.77
N SER A 184 -13.77 -10.23 -2.69
CA SER A 184 -14.83 -9.54 -3.42
C SER A 184 -15.18 -10.50 -4.57
N PRO A 185 -16.35 -11.16 -4.56
CA PRO A 185 -16.81 -11.89 -5.74
C PRO A 185 -16.81 -10.91 -6.92
N GLY A 186 -16.00 -11.18 -7.96
CA GLY A 186 -15.85 -10.27 -9.08
C GLY A 186 -14.56 -9.43 -9.13
N TYR A 187 -13.72 -9.34 -8.09
CA TYR A 187 -12.47 -8.56 -8.18
C TYR A 187 -11.46 -9.18 -9.15
N TYR A 188 -11.36 -10.52 -9.17
CA TYR A 188 -10.58 -11.27 -10.16
C TYR A 188 -11.42 -11.79 -11.33
N ASP A 189 -12.76 -11.77 -11.25
CA ASP A 189 -13.63 -12.25 -12.35
C ASP A 189 -14.07 -11.13 -13.31
N ALA A 190 -13.80 -9.86 -12.99
CA ALA A 190 -14.07 -8.70 -13.86
C ALA A 190 -12.91 -8.36 -14.81
N HIS A 191 -11.87 -9.20 -14.85
CA HIS A 191 -10.67 -9.02 -15.68
C HIS A 191 -10.35 -10.30 -16.45
#